data_AF-A0A1D6HY76-F1
#
_entry.id   AF-A0A1D6HY76-F1
#
_cell.length_a   1.000
_cell.length_b   1.000
_cell.length_c   1.000
_cell.angle_alpha   90.00
_cell.angle_beta   90.00
_cell.angle_gamma   90.00
#
_symmetry.space_group_name_H-M   'P 1'
#
loop_
_entity.id
_entity.type
_entity.pdbx_description
1 polymer ?
#
loop_
_entity_poly.entity_id
_entity_poly.type
_entity_poly.pdbx_seq_one_letter_code
_entity_poly.pdbx_strand_id
1 'polypeptide(L)'
;MGSHLELAVTGACLVVVLLRDDDVYVMNLGDSRAIVAQRWDDEDCLIGSMWVEDIGVGLETETRIPGYSAIGLEALQLSTDHSTSIEEEVQRIRREHLDDDQCVVNDRVKGRLTVTRAFGAGYLKQVKRL
;
A
#
# COMPACT_ATOMS: atom_id res chain seq x y z
N MET A 1 -11.88 8.81 -33.59
CA MET A 1 -12.11 8.13 -32.30
C MET A 1 -10.92 7.19 -32.08
N GLY A 2 -9.93 7.54 -31.24
CA GLY A 2 -8.78 6.65 -31.05
C GLY A 2 -7.54 7.20 -30.34
N SER A 3 -7.59 8.34 -29.64
CA SER A 3 -6.37 8.99 -29.15
C SER A 3 -5.89 8.59 -27.74
N HIS A 4 -6.55 7.64 -27.05
CA HIS A 4 -6.15 7.25 -25.69
C HIS A 4 -6.12 5.73 -25.44
N LEU A 5 -5.85 4.93 -26.48
CA LEU A 5 -5.73 3.48 -26.31
C LEU A 5 -4.58 3.12 -25.34
N GLU A 6 -3.48 3.89 -25.36
CA GLU A 6 -2.33 3.69 -24.45
C GLU A 6 -2.72 3.78 -22.98
N LEU A 7 -3.60 4.72 -22.60
CA LEU A 7 -4.06 4.86 -21.20
C LEU A 7 -4.96 3.70 -20.77
N ALA A 8 -5.68 3.07 -21.71
CA ALA A 8 -6.48 1.89 -21.41
C ALA A 8 -5.61 0.63 -21.27
N VAL A 9 -4.48 0.57 -21.97
CA VAL A 9 -3.56 -0.59 -21.96
C VAL A 9 -2.62 -0.54 -20.76
N THR A 10 -2.03 0.62 -20.47
CA THR A 10 -1.15 0.82 -19.31
C THR A 10 -1.95 0.67 -18.03
N GLY A 11 -1.36 0.03 -17.01
CA GLY A 11 -1.94 -0.10 -15.68
C GLY A 11 -1.17 0.72 -14.64
N ALA A 12 -1.85 1.11 -13.57
CA ALA A 12 -1.21 1.79 -12.43
C ALA A 12 -1.81 1.34 -11.10
N CYS A 13 -0.93 1.17 -10.12
CA CYS A 13 -1.29 1.07 -8.71
C CYS A 13 -1.52 2.49 -8.15
N LEU A 14 -2.38 2.60 -7.15
CA LEU A 14 -2.72 3.85 -6.50
C LEU A 14 -2.78 3.66 -4.98
N VAL A 15 -2.10 4.53 -4.25
CA VAL A 15 -2.30 4.73 -2.81
C VAL A 15 -2.69 6.20 -2.62
N VAL A 16 -3.83 6.43 -1.97
CA VAL A 16 -4.28 7.77 -1.59
C VAL A 16 -4.34 7.83 -0.07
N VAL A 17 -3.76 8.88 0.50
CA VAL A 17 -3.85 9.18 1.92
C VAL A 17 -4.55 10.52 2.07
N LEU A 18 -5.63 10.54 2.84
CA LEU A 18 -6.32 11.76 3.25
C LEU A 18 -6.11 11.96 4.75
N LEU A 19 -5.51 13.08 5.10
CA LEU A 19 -5.37 13.54 6.48
C LEU A 19 -6.48 14.55 6.74
N ARG A 20 -7.26 14.32 7.79
CA ARG A 20 -8.30 15.25 8.22
C ARG A 20 -8.31 15.31 9.73
N ASP A 21 -8.03 16.50 10.27
CA ASP A 21 -7.92 16.70 11.71
C ASP A 21 -6.91 15.67 12.28
N ASP A 22 -7.33 14.84 13.23
CA ASP A 22 -6.52 13.78 13.82
C ASP A 22 -6.71 12.39 13.16
N ASP A 23 -7.51 12.31 12.09
CA ASP A 23 -7.82 11.06 11.40
C ASP A 23 -6.97 10.86 10.13
N VAL A 24 -6.53 9.61 9.92
CA VAL A 24 -5.82 9.17 8.71
C VAL A 24 -6.67 8.18 7.94
N TYR A 25 -6.99 8.49 6.69
CA TYR A 25 -7.72 7.60 5.79
C TYR A 25 -6.81 7.13 4.65
N VAL A 26 -6.72 5.81 4.46
CA VAL A 26 -5.90 5.21 3.41
C VAL A 26 -6.77 4.42 2.44
N MET A 27 -6.64 4.71 1.15
CA MET A 27 -7.24 3.93 0.07
C MET A 27 -6.13 3.32 -0.78
N ASN A 28 -6.02 1.99 -0.78
CA ASN A 28 -5.08 1.26 -1.61
C ASN A 28 -5.77 0.53 -2.77
N LEU A 29 -5.17 0.62 -3.95
CA LEU A 29 -5.53 -0.11 -5.16
C LEU A 29 -4.25 -0.62 -5.83
N GLY A 30 -3.87 -1.86 -5.53
CA GLY A 30 -2.64 -2.48 -6.03
C GLY A 30 -1.71 -2.91 -4.90
N ASP A 31 -0.44 -3.14 -5.24
CA ASP A 31 0.60 -3.65 -4.35
C ASP A 31 1.54 -2.54 -3.79
N SER A 32 1.18 -1.28 -4.01
CA SER A 32 1.77 -0.16 -3.28
C SER A 32 1.30 -0.16 -1.82
N ARG A 33 2.05 0.50 -0.94
CA ARG A 33 1.87 0.38 0.52
C ARG A 33 2.00 1.70 1.25
N ALA A 34 1.09 1.96 2.20
CA ALA A 34 1.19 3.03 3.18
C ALA A 34 1.70 2.48 4.51
N ILE A 35 2.74 3.10 5.06
CA ILE A 35 3.34 2.77 6.36
C ILE A 35 3.51 4.07 7.13
N VAL A 36 3.12 4.08 8.40
CA VAL A 36 3.45 5.16 9.34
C VAL A 36 4.50 4.67 10.32
N ALA A 37 5.46 5.53 10.63
CA ALA A 37 6.40 5.29 11.72
C ALA A 37 5.77 5.82 13.01
N GLN A 38 5.52 4.93 13.97
CA GLN A 38 5.00 5.28 15.28
C GLN A 38 6.08 5.14 16.33
N ARG A 39 6.17 6.12 17.23
CA ARG A 39 7.09 6.09 18.35
C ARG A 39 6.48 5.28 19.48
N TRP A 40 7.22 4.31 19.97
CA TRP A 40 6.90 3.57 21.18
C TRP A 40 7.51 4.33 22.35
N ASP A 41 6.65 5.01 23.11
CA ASP A 41 7.03 5.54 24.41
C ASP A 41 6.77 4.42 25.42
N ASP A 42 7.78 3.59 25.67
CA ASP A 42 7.81 2.84 26.92
C ASP A 42 7.82 3.89 28.03
N GLU A 43 6.84 3.84 28.95
CA GLU A 43 6.68 4.75 30.10
C GLU A 43 7.95 4.84 31.01
N ASP A 44 8.96 3.99 30.78
CA ASP A 44 10.26 3.98 31.46
C ASP A 44 11.41 4.64 30.67
N CYS A 45 11.16 5.18 29.46
CA CYS A 45 12.15 6.02 28.79
C CYS A 45 12.17 7.39 29.47
N LEU A 46 13.18 7.60 30.33
CA LEU A 46 13.49 8.83 31.06
C LEU A 46 13.89 10.03 30.15
N ILE A 47 13.29 10.16 28.97
CA ILE A 47 13.37 11.34 28.12
C ILE A 47 12.20 12.22 28.51
N GLY A 48 12.36 12.90 29.65
CA GLY A 48 11.45 13.95 30.07
C GLY A 48 11.29 14.99 28.96
N SER A 49 10.05 15.30 28.61
CA SER A 49 9.63 16.61 28.09
C SER A 49 10.49 17.20 26.96
N MET A 50 10.69 16.47 25.86
CA MET A 50 11.09 17.13 24.61
C MET A 50 9.81 17.46 23.84
N TRP A 51 9.57 18.76 23.63
CA TRP A 51 8.37 19.26 22.96
C TRP A 51 8.34 18.76 21.51
N VAL A 52 7.16 18.26 21.11
CA VAL A 52 6.89 17.66 19.80
C VAL A 52 7.14 18.65 18.64
N GLU A 53 7.22 19.95 18.92
CA GLU A 53 7.45 21.02 17.94
C GLU A 53 8.89 21.09 17.38
N ASP A 54 9.88 20.45 18.03
CA ASP A 54 11.28 20.44 17.54
C ASP A 54 11.60 19.25 16.61
N ILE A 55 10.65 18.32 16.40
CA ILE A 55 10.81 17.22 15.43
C ILE A 55 10.33 17.71 14.05
N GLY A 56 10.89 18.85 13.63
CA GLY A 56 10.82 19.29 12.25
C GLY A 56 11.41 18.21 11.34
N VAL A 57 10.73 17.96 10.23
CA VAL A 57 11.14 17.08 9.12
C VAL A 57 12.66 17.14 8.89
N GLY A 58 13.41 16.16 9.41
CA GLY A 58 14.87 16.13 9.30
C GLY A 58 15.57 15.46 10.48
N LEU A 59 15.28 14.19 10.76
CA LEU A 59 16.14 13.43 11.67
C LEU A 59 17.40 12.99 10.89
N GLU A 60 18.41 13.84 10.90
CA GLU A 60 19.77 13.48 10.51
C GLU A 60 20.32 12.43 11.48
N THR A 61 20.64 11.25 10.93
CA THR A 61 20.98 10.00 11.62
C THR A 61 22.33 10.03 12.35
N GLU A 62 22.80 11.19 12.83
CA GLU A 62 24.17 11.35 13.36
C GLU A 62 24.29 11.72 14.85
N THR A 63 23.21 12.01 15.58
CA THR A 63 23.33 12.17 17.05
C THR A 63 23.20 10.82 17.76
N ARG A 64 24.18 9.94 17.54
CA ARG A 64 24.42 8.78 18.42
C ARG A 64 25.01 9.29 19.74
N ILE A 65 24.16 9.66 20.70
CA ILE A 65 24.58 9.79 22.10
C ILE A 65 24.85 8.37 22.62
N PRO A 66 26.09 8.02 23.02
CA PRO A 66 26.40 6.67 23.50
C PRO A 66 25.64 6.41 24.80
N GLY A 67 24.66 5.51 24.79
CA GLY A 67 23.90 5.10 25.97
C GLY A 67 22.38 5.24 25.88
N TYR A 68 21.85 5.89 24.84
CA TYR A 68 20.40 5.93 24.57
C TYR A 68 20.03 4.94 23.46
N SER A 69 19.05 4.08 23.73
CA SER A 69 18.43 3.23 22.71
C SER A 69 17.90 4.13 21.60
N ALA A 70 18.12 3.74 20.33
CA ALA A 70 17.57 4.44 19.19
C ALA A 70 16.09 4.75 19.46
N ILE A 71 15.63 5.97 19.13
CA ILE A 71 14.22 6.36 19.23
C ILE A 71 13.39 5.19 18.70
N GLY A 72 12.61 4.55 19.59
CA GLY A 72 11.90 3.31 19.29
C GLY A 72 10.81 3.58 18.29
N LEU A 73 11.13 3.49 17.00
CA LEU A 73 10.17 3.64 15.91
C LEU A 73 9.74 2.25 15.46
N GLU A 74 8.43 2.01 15.47
CA GLU A 74 7.82 0.83 14.86
C GLU A 74 7.12 1.24 13.56
N ALA A 75 7.23 0.39 12.55
CA ALA A 75 6.51 0.55 11.30
C ALA A 75 5.10 -0.07 11.42
N LEU A 76 4.08 0.77 11.39
CA LEU A 76 2.69 0.34 11.30
C LEU A 76 2.19 0.46 9.86
N GLN A 77 1.89 -0.68 9.23
CA GLN A 77 1.33 -0.72 7.89
C GLN A 77 -0.17 -0.39 7.92
N LEU A 78 -0.59 0.61 7.15
CA LEU A 78 -1.98 1.11 7.13
C LEU A 78 -2.81 0.57 5.96
N SER A 79 -2.18 -0.14 5.02
CA SER A 79 -2.86 -0.69 3.83
C SER A 79 -2.57 -2.17 3.66
N THR A 80 -3.54 -2.96 3.22
CA THR A 80 -3.31 -4.32 2.73
C THR A 80 -2.90 -4.28 1.26
N ASP A 81 -1.88 -5.04 0.89
CA ASP A 81 -1.46 -5.19 -0.51
C ASP A 81 -2.54 -5.93 -1.32
N HIS A 82 -2.66 -5.61 -2.61
CA HIS A 82 -3.53 -6.32 -3.54
C HIS A 82 -2.71 -7.01 -4.62
N SER A 83 -2.21 -8.19 -4.28
CA SER A 83 -1.40 -9.03 -5.16
C SER A 83 -1.78 -10.51 -5.03
N THR A 84 -1.29 -11.34 -5.94
CA THR A 84 -1.48 -12.79 -5.95
C THR A 84 -0.73 -13.52 -4.83
N SER A 85 0.15 -12.85 -4.09
CA SER A 85 0.72 -13.39 -2.85
C SER A 85 -0.22 -13.28 -1.66
N ILE A 86 -1.34 -12.56 -1.80
CA ILE A 86 -2.38 -12.40 -0.78
C ILE A 86 -3.49 -13.41 -1.09
N GLU A 87 -3.63 -14.41 -0.22
CA GLU A 87 -4.54 -15.54 -0.43
C GLU A 87 -6.00 -15.08 -0.52
N GLU A 88 -6.41 -14.08 0.27
CA GLU A 88 -7.76 -13.53 0.23
C GLU A 88 -8.10 -12.92 -1.14
N GLU A 89 -7.12 -12.31 -1.82
CA GLU A 89 -7.30 -11.76 -3.16
C GLU A 89 -7.41 -12.86 -4.22
N VAL A 90 -6.58 -13.91 -4.13
CA VAL A 90 -6.65 -15.06 -5.03
C VAL A 90 -8.01 -15.77 -4.89
N GLN A 91 -8.47 -15.99 -3.66
CA GLN A 91 -9.77 -16.59 -3.38
C GLN A 91 -10.93 -15.71 -3.83
N ARG A 92 -10.82 -14.38 -3.66
CA ARG A 92 -11.83 -13.44 -4.18
C ARG A 92 -11.94 -13.55 -5.70
N ILE A 93 -10.82 -13.48 -6.43
CA ILE A 93 -10.83 -13.59 -7.90
C ILE A 93 -11.46 -14.91 -8.35
N ARG A 94 -11.05 -16.04 -7.75
CA ARG A 94 -11.61 -17.36 -8.08
C ARG A 94 -13.11 -17.46 -7.81
N ARG A 95 -13.61 -16.86 -6.71
CA ARG A 95 -15.05 -16.84 -6.39
C ARG A 95 -15.85 -15.93 -7.32
N GLU A 96 -15.28 -14.83 -7.78
CA GLU A 96 -15.92 -13.91 -8.72
C GLU A 96 -15.97 -14.47 -10.16
N HIS A 97 -15.14 -15.47 -10.49
CA HIS A 97 -14.98 -16.02 -11.84
C HIS A 97 -15.09 -17.55 -11.84
N LEU A 98 -16.24 -18.09 -11.40
CA LEU A 98 -16.47 -19.54 -11.28
C LEU A 98 -16.40 -20.30 -12.62
N ASP A 99 -16.56 -19.59 -13.72
CA ASP A 99 -16.51 -20.09 -15.10
C ASP A 99 -15.11 -20.01 -15.74
N ASP A 100 -14.13 -19.40 -15.07
CA ASP A 100 -12.76 -19.23 -15.56
C ASP A 100 -11.77 -19.90 -14.60
N ASP A 101 -11.53 -21.20 -14.80
CA ASP A 101 -10.54 -21.99 -14.05
C ASP A 101 -9.10 -21.47 -14.25
N GLN A 102 -8.87 -20.67 -15.29
CA GLN A 102 -7.60 -20.03 -15.63
C GLN A 102 -7.57 -18.54 -15.20
N CYS A 103 -8.42 -18.12 -14.24
CA CYS A 103 -8.43 -16.73 -13.75
C CYS A 103 -7.11 -16.35 -13.04
N VAL A 104 -6.44 -17.31 -12.40
CA VAL A 104 -5.09 -17.18 -11.81
C VAL A 104 -4.24 -18.38 -12.21
N VAL A 105 -3.12 -18.12 -12.87
CA VAL A 105 -2.21 -19.13 -13.43
C VAL A 105 -0.77 -18.72 -13.13
N ASN A 106 0.08 -19.66 -12.67
CA ASN A 106 1.47 -19.39 -12.30
C ASN A 106 1.62 -18.16 -11.38
N ASP A 107 0.78 -18.09 -10.35
CA ASP A 107 0.73 -16.99 -9.37
C ASP A 107 0.51 -15.60 -10.00
N ARG A 108 -0.18 -15.55 -11.15
CA ARG A 108 -0.49 -14.30 -11.86
C ARG A 108 -1.93 -14.32 -12.37
N VAL A 109 -2.61 -13.17 -12.31
CA VAL A 109 -3.94 -12.95 -12.91
C VAL A 109 -3.86 -13.16 -14.42
N LYS A 110 -4.62 -14.15 -14.93
CA LYS A 110 -4.55 -14.64 -16.32
C LYS A 110 -3.11 -14.93 -16.81
N GLY A 111 -2.19 -15.28 -15.92
CA GLY A 111 -0.77 -15.49 -16.23
C GLY A 111 0.03 -14.20 -16.51
N ARG A 112 -0.56 -13.01 -16.31
CA ARG A 112 0.04 -11.73 -16.77
C ARG A 112 0.53 -10.84 -15.64
N LEU A 113 -0.28 -10.57 -14.62
CA LEU A 113 0.05 -9.62 -13.55
C LEU A 113 0.02 -10.30 -12.18
N THR A 114 0.96 -9.96 -11.31
CA THR A 114 0.89 -10.30 -9.88
C THR A 114 -0.05 -9.36 -9.13
N VAL A 115 -0.21 -8.12 -9.60
CA VAL A 115 -1.16 -7.15 -9.06
C VAL A 115 -2.60 -7.59 -9.36
N THR A 116 -3.46 -7.61 -8.34
CA THR A 116 -4.86 -8.08 -8.46
C THR A 116 -5.86 -6.95 -8.60
N ARG A 117 -5.46 -5.70 -8.31
CA ARG A 117 -6.28 -4.49 -8.47
C ARG A 117 -5.46 -3.36 -9.06
N ALA A 118 -5.94 -2.73 -10.13
CA ALA A 118 -5.26 -1.60 -10.75
C ALA A 118 -6.22 -0.76 -11.59
N PHE A 119 -5.87 0.52 -11.79
CA PHE A 119 -6.41 1.30 -12.91
C PHE A 119 -5.81 0.83 -14.23
N GLY A 120 -6.52 1.07 -15.33
CA GLY A 120 -6.07 0.63 -16.66
C GLY A 120 -6.04 -0.89 -16.78
N ALA A 121 -4.97 -1.45 -17.38
CA ALA A 121 -4.83 -2.88 -17.68
C ALA A 121 -6.06 -3.46 -18.40
N GLY A 122 -6.57 -2.71 -19.38
CA GLY A 122 -7.84 -2.97 -20.06
C GLY A 122 -7.89 -4.33 -20.75
N TYR A 123 -6.74 -4.92 -21.09
CA TYR A 123 -6.66 -6.29 -21.63
C TYR A 123 -7.08 -7.39 -20.63
N LEU A 124 -7.29 -7.06 -19.35
CA LEU A 124 -7.85 -7.95 -18.32
C LEU A 124 -9.29 -7.57 -17.92
N LYS A 125 -9.87 -6.55 -18.55
CA LYS A 125 -11.19 -6.03 -18.18
C LYS A 125 -12.17 -6.26 -19.32
N GLN A 126 -13.42 -6.57 -18.97
CA GLN A 126 -14.47 -6.66 -19.96
C GLN A 126 -14.77 -5.27 -20.55
N VAL A 127 -14.86 -5.20 -21.87
CA VAL A 127 -15.33 -3.99 -22.55
C VAL A 127 -16.83 -3.87 -22.31
N LYS A 128 -17.25 -2.89 -21.51
CA LYS A 128 -18.67 -2.54 -21.43
C LYS A 128 -19.08 -1.88 -22.75
N ARG A 129 -19.85 -2.59 -23.58
CA ARG A 129 -20.61 -1.94 -24.65
C ARG A 129 -21.77 -1.20 -23.98
N LEU A 130 -21.72 0.13 -24.03
CA LEU A 130 -22.82 1.01 -23.65
C LEU A 130 -23.94 0.95 -24.70
#